data_AF-A0A7C1PUK2-F1
#
_entry.id   AF-A0A7C1PUK2-F1
#
_cell.length_a   1.000
_cell.length_b   1.000
_cell.length_c   1.000
_cell.angle_alpha   90.00
_cell.angle_beta   90.00
_cell.angle_gamma   90.00
#
_symmetry.space_group_name_H-M   'P 1'
#
loop_
_entity.id
_entity.type
_entity.pdbx_description
1 polymer ?
#
loop_
_entity_poly.entity_id
_entity_poly.type
_entity_poly.pdbx_seq_one_letter_code
_entity_poly.pdbx_strand_id
1 'polypeptide(L)'
;MVRRGFEKELRKLEDSVVEMAEMAKRSVDYSVESLKKKDAALAEKAIGLEEEMDEMSLDIENRCMRLTALQQPVAKDLRFIASMLKISDTLERVGDYAGKIAKI
;
A
#
# COMPACT_ATOMS: atom_id res chain seq x y z
N MET A 1 30.11 -10.72 3.02
CA MET A 1 30.17 -9.27 2.78
C MET A 1 28.77 -8.70 3.04
N VAL A 2 28.62 -7.79 4.00
CA VAL A 2 27.30 -7.30 4.46
C VAL A 2 26.69 -6.37 3.41
N ARG A 3 25.52 -6.72 2.88
CA ARG A 3 24.78 -5.91 1.88
C ARG A 3 23.96 -4.80 2.57
N ARG A 4 24.61 -3.94 3.37
CA ARG A 4 23.92 -2.90 4.17
C ARG A 4 22.97 -2.02 3.34
N GLY A 5 23.36 -1.68 2.12
CA GLY A 5 22.52 -0.89 1.21
C GLY A 5 21.24 -1.64 0.81
N PHE A 6 21.35 -2.91 0.43
CA PHE A 6 20.19 -3.73 0.07
C PHE A 6 19.24 -3.94 1.25
N GLU A 7 19.76 -4.27 2.43
CA GLU A 7 18.93 -4.42 3.64
C GLU A 7 18.21 -3.12 4.01
N LYS A 8 18.85 -1.95 3.79
CA LYS A 8 18.20 -0.66 4.00
C LYS A 8 17.05 -0.44 3.02
N GLU A 9 17.22 -0.80 1.75
CA GLU A 9 16.15 -0.66 0.76
C GLU A 9 15.00 -1.65 1.00
N LEU A 10 15.28 -2.87 1.49
CA LEU A 10 14.23 -3.81 1.91
C LEU A 10 13.42 -3.27 3.08
N ARG A 11 14.07 -2.65 4.09
CA ARG A 11 13.34 -2.02 5.21
C ARG A 11 12.47 -0.87 4.74
N LYS A 12 13.00 0.01 3.88
CA LYS A 12 12.17 1.09 3.33
C LYS A 12 10.98 0.55 2.54
N LEU A 13 11.13 -0.59 1.86
CA LEU A 13 10.02 -1.21 1.12
C LEU A 13 8.94 -1.70 2.09
N GLU A 14 9.36 -2.33 3.19
CA GLU A 14 8.49 -2.72 4.29
C GLU A 14 7.78 -1.52 4.90
N ASP A 15 8.51 -0.45 5.22
CA ASP A 15 7.98 0.78 5.81
C ASP A 15 6.87 1.39 4.92
N SER A 16 7.06 1.42 3.60
CA SER A 16 6.03 1.90 2.66
C SER A 16 4.79 1.01 2.62
N VAL A 17 4.95 -0.31 2.70
CA VAL A 17 3.80 -1.24 2.78
C VAL A 17 3.04 -1.06 4.10
N VAL A 18 3.76 -0.82 5.22
CA VAL A 18 3.14 -0.54 6.52
C VAL A 18 2.37 0.77 6.49
N GLU A 19 2.94 1.82 5.90
CA GLU A 19 2.25 3.11 5.71
C GLU A 19 0.97 2.95 4.88
N MET A 20 1.03 2.20 3.78
CA MET A 20 -0.13 1.87 2.95
C MET A 20 -1.20 1.11 3.76
N ALA A 21 -0.80 0.23 4.68
CA ALA A 21 -1.73 -0.49 5.54
C ALA A 21 -2.46 0.44 6.53
N GLU A 22 -1.77 1.45 7.06
CA GLU A 22 -2.39 2.49 7.90
C GLU A 22 -3.34 3.39 7.09
N MET A 23 -3.02 3.67 5.82
CA MET A 23 -3.95 4.36 4.89
C MET A 23 -5.19 3.52 4.62
N ALA A 24 -5.02 2.23 4.31
CA ALA A 24 -6.13 1.31 4.07
C ALA A 24 -7.10 1.27 5.26
N LYS A 25 -6.56 1.17 6.49
CA LYS A 25 -7.35 1.21 7.72
C LYS A 25 -8.15 2.52 7.83
N ARG A 26 -7.50 3.67 7.60
CA ARG A 26 -8.17 4.99 7.66
C ARG A 26 -9.26 5.11 6.59
N SER A 27 -9.04 4.60 5.38
CA SER A 27 -10.03 4.62 4.30
C SER A 27 -11.27 3.81 4.68
N VAL A 28 -11.08 2.63 5.27
CA VAL A 28 -12.19 1.82 5.81
C VAL A 28 -12.93 2.56 6.93
N ASP A 29 -12.22 3.16 7.88
CA ASP A 29 -12.85 3.90 8.98
C ASP A 29 -13.68 5.09 8.46
N TYR A 30 -13.14 5.86 7.50
CA TYR A 30 -13.83 7.00 6.90
C TYR A 30 -15.06 6.58 6.09
N SER A 31 -14.95 5.53 5.26
CA SER A 31 -16.08 5.04 4.46
C SER A 31 -17.24 4.51 5.30
N VAL A 32 -16.94 3.81 6.40
CA VAL A 32 -17.98 3.30 7.31
C VAL A 32 -18.66 4.44 8.06
N GLU A 33 -17.88 5.39 8.59
CA GLU A 33 -18.44 6.51 9.34
C GLU A 33 -19.18 7.52 8.45
N SER A 34 -18.72 7.75 7.22
CA SER A 34 -19.41 8.60 6.25
C SER A 34 -20.80 8.05 5.92
N LEU A 35 -20.89 6.75 5.64
CA LEU A 35 -22.15 6.08 5.33
C LEU A 35 -23.12 6.13 6.53
N LYS A 36 -22.61 5.84 7.73
CA LYS A 36 -23.42 5.83 8.96
C LYS A 36 -23.99 7.21 9.31
N LYS A 37 -23.21 8.27 9.10
CA LYS A 37 -23.57 9.64 9.48
C LYS A 37 -24.11 10.48 8.33
N LYS A 38 -24.07 9.96 7.10
CA LYS A 38 -24.31 10.73 5.86
C LYS A 38 -23.38 11.95 5.77
N ASP A 39 -22.12 11.76 6.15
CA ASP A 39 -21.11 12.81 6.21
C ASP A 39 -20.28 12.84 4.92
N ALA A 40 -20.61 13.77 4.04
CA ALA A 40 -19.91 13.95 2.77
C ALA A 40 -18.42 14.30 2.94
N ALA A 41 -18.03 14.98 4.02
CA ALA A 41 -16.63 15.35 4.24
C ALA A 41 -15.77 14.12 4.58
N LEU A 42 -16.35 13.12 5.27
CA LEU A 42 -15.66 11.84 5.49
C LEU A 42 -15.63 10.99 4.22
N ALA A 43 -16.67 11.05 3.38
CA ALA A 43 -16.68 10.35 2.09
C ALA A 43 -15.56 10.84 1.16
N GLU A 44 -15.41 12.17 1.01
CA GLU A 44 -14.34 12.77 0.22
C GLU A 44 -12.94 12.36 0.71
N LYS A 45 -12.75 12.22 2.04
CA LYS A 45 -11.48 11.73 2.59
C LYS A 45 -11.20 10.27 2.22
N ALA A 46 -12.21 9.40 2.20
CA ALA A 46 -12.04 8.01 1.79
C ALA A 46 -11.68 7.91 0.30
N ILE A 47 -12.33 8.73 -0.53
CA ILE A 47 -12.05 8.81 -1.99
C ILE A 47 -10.65 9.38 -2.24
N GLY A 48 -10.23 10.42 -1.53
CA GLY A 48 -8.86 10.92 -1.66
C GLY A 48 -7.80 9.88 -1.27
N LEU A 49 -8.05 9.08 -0.23
CA LEU A 49 -7.16 7.99 0.15
C LEU A 49 -7.10 6.85 -0.88
N GLU A 50 -8.18 6.60 -1.65
CA GLU A 50 -8.18 5.65 -2.77
C GLU A 50 -7.09 6.05 -3.79
N GLU A 51 -7.10 7.31 -4.23
CA GLU A 51 -6.13 7.84 -5.20
C GLU A 51 -4.67 7.81 -4.67
N GLU A 52 -4.46 8.21 -3.41
CA GLU A 52 -3.13 8.17 -2.79
C GLU A 52 -2.58 6.73 -2.66
N MET A 53 -3.46 5.76 -2.40
CA MET A 53 -3.09 4.35 -2.29
C MET A 53 -2.73 3.75 -3.65
N ASP A 54 -3.41 4.13 -4.72
CA ASP A 54 -3.07 3.72 -6.09
C ASP A 54 -1.64 4.15 -6.45
N GLU A 55 -1.30 5.42 -6.20
CA GLU A 55 0.03 5.96 -6.44
C GLU A 55 1.11 5.24 -5.61
N MET A 56 0.83 4.98 -4.33
CA MET A 56 1.76 4.28 -3.44
C MET A 56 1.97 2.83 -3.87
N SER A 57 0.91 2.14 -4.34
CA SER A 57 1.01 0.78 -4.88
C SER A 57 1.95 0.72 -6.09
N LEU A 58 1.82 1.68 -7.01
CA LEU A 58 2.70 1.81 -8.17
C LEU A 58 4.16 2.09 -7.78
N ASP A 59 4.42 2.94 -6.77
CA ASP A 59 5.79 3.13 -6.26
C ASP A 59 6.38 1.85 -5.67
N ILE A 60 5.59 1.12 -4.86
CA ILE A 60 6.00 -0.16 -4.26
C ILE A 60 6.32 -1.18 -5.35
N GLU A 61 5.50 -1.29 -6.39
CA GLU A 61 5.74 -2.17 -7.53
C GLU A 61 7.05 -1.83 -8.23
N ASN A 62 7.25 -0.55 -8.58
CA ASN A 62 8.46 -0.09 -9.24
C ASN A 62 9.72 -0.39 -8.41
N ARG A 63 9.64 -0.22 -7.08
CA ARG A 63 10.74 -0.53 -6.17
C ARG A 63 11.01 -2.02 -6.07
N CYS A 64 9.97 -2.86 -6.02
CA CYS A 64 10.10 -4.31 -6.09
C CYS A 64 10.83 -4.77 -7.36
N MET A 65 10.42 -4.24 -8.51
CA MET A 65 11.02 -4.53 -9.81
C MET A 65 12.49 -4.08 -9.87
N ARG A 66 12.77 -2.86 -9.42
CA ARG A 66 14.13 -2.31 -9.37
C ARG A 66 15.06 -3.12 -8.47
N LEU A 67 14.60 -3.50 -7.27
CA LEU A 67 15.39 -4.33 -6.36
C LEU A 67 15.68 -5.70 -6.94
N THR A 68 14.69 -6.32 -7.57
CA THR A 68 14.85 -7.63 -8.22
C THR A 68 15.86 -7.56 -9.37
N ALA A 69 15.75 -6.55 -10.24
CA ALA A 69 16.64 -6.37 -11.38
C ALA A 69 18.09 -6.07 -10.97
N LEU A 70 18.30 -5.20 -9.97
CA LEU A 70 19.64 -4.74 -9.60
C LEU A 70 20.38 -5.69 -8.66
N GLN A 71 19.67 -6.44 -7.82
CA GLN A 71 20.28 -7.24 -6.75
C GLN A 71 20.19 -8.74 -6.98
N GLN A 72 19.38 -9.18 -7.95
CA GLN A 72 19.11 -10.59 -8.27
C GLN A 72 18.91 -11.44 -7.01
N PRO A 73 17.99 -11.05 -6.10
CA PRO A 73 17.80 -11.74 -4.83
C PRO A 73 17.24 -13.15 -5.06
N VAL A 74 17.53 -14.06 -4.13
CA VAL A 74 17.07 -15.45 -4.19
C VAL A 74 16.44 -15.87 -2.88
N ALA A 75 15.68 -16.96 -2.91
CA ALA A 75 15.10 -17.64 -1.74
C ALA A 75 14.36 -16.71 -0.77
N LYS A 76 14.99 -16.29 0.33
CA LYS A 76 14.36 -15.48 1.37
C LYS A 76 14.04 -14.06 0.87
N ASP A 77 15.03 -13.41 0.27
CA ASP A 77 14.91 -11.99 -0.12
C ASP A 77 13.94 -11.82 -1.30
N LEU A 78 13.96 -12.76 -2.25
CA LEU A 78 12.99 -12.75 -3.35
C LEU A 78 11.56 -12.98 -2.85
N ARG A 79 11.36 -13.92 -1.92
CA ARG A 79 10.03 -14.15 -1.31
C ARG A 79 9.56 -12.94 -0.52
N PHE A 80 10.47 -12.23 0.15
CA PHE A 80 10.14 -11.00 0.86
C PHE A 80 9.62 -9.93 -0.10
N ILE A 81 10.36 -9.63 -1.18
CA ILE A 81 9.95 -8.65 -2.20
C ILE A 81 8.61 -9.05 -2.84
N ALA A 82 8.44 -10.31 -3.22
CA ALA A 82 7.19 -10.82 -3.78
C ALA A 82 6.01 -10.70 -2.80
N SER A 83 6.26 -10.86 -1.50
CA SER A 83 5.24 -10.68 -0.47
C SER A 83 4.84 -9.22 -0.33
N MET A 84 5.80 -8.29 -0.35
CA MET A 84 5.53 -6.85 -0.31
C MET A 84 4.64 -6.41 -1.48
N LEU A 85 4.98 -6.85 -2.70
CA LEU A 85 4.17 -6.58 -3.91
C LEU A 85 2.74 -7.12 -3.79
N LYS A 86 2.57 -8.36 -3.31
CA LYS A 86 1.24 -8.95 -3.16
C LYS A 86 0.41 -8.28 -2.07
N ILE A 87 1.05 -7.83 -1.00
CA ILE A 87 0.38 -7.10 0.08
C ILE A 87 -0.06 -5.73 -0.42
N SER A 88 0.78 -4.98 -1.15
CA SER A 88 0.39 -3.66 -1.67
C SER A 88 -0.80 -3.75 -2.63
N ASP A 89 -0.82 -4.72 -3.54
CA ASP A 89 -1.99 -5.00 -4.41
C ASP A 89 -3.25 -5.30 -3.60
N THR A 90 -3.12 -6.10 -2.53
CA THR A 90 -4.28 -6.39 -1.66
C THR A 90 -4.75 -5.15 -0.90
N LEU A 91 -3.85 -4.28 -0.47
CA LEU A 91 -4.17 -3.04 0.24
C LEU A 91 -4.84 -2.02 -0.69
N GLU A 92 -4.36 -1.86 -1.93
CA GLU A 92 -5.00 -0.99 -2.94
C GLU A 92 -6.46 -1.38 -3.13
N ARG A 93 -6.73 -2.68 -3.31
CA ARG A 93 -8.10 -3.18 -3.41
C ARG A 93 -8.98 -2.89 -2.20
N VAL A 94 -8.40 -2.86 -0.99
CA VAL A 94 -9.14 -2.41 0.21
C VAL A 94 -9.51 -0.93 0.10
N GLY A 95 -8.58 -0.10 -0.39
CA GLY A 95 -8.83 1.32 -0.70
C GLY A 95 -9.94 1.51 -1.72
N ASP A 96 -9.88 0.83 -2.86
CA ASP A 96 -10.93 0.85 -3.91
C ASP A 96 -12.31 0.47 -3.36
N TYR A 97 -12.40 -0.60 -2.55
CA TYR A 97 -13.67 -0.98 -1.93
C TYR A 97 -14.18 0.07 -0.93
N ALA A 98 -13.30 0.66 -0.13
CA ALA A 98 -13.68 1.73 0.79
C ALA A 98 -14.15 2.99 0.05
N GLY A 99 -13.47 3.39 -1.02
CA GLY A 99 -13.88 4.50 -1.88
C GLY A 99 -15.24 4.25 -2.55
N LYS A 100 -15.50 3.02 -3.02
CA LYS A 100 -16.81 2.60 -3.53
C LYS A 100 -17.92 2.68 -2.49
N ILE A 101 -17.66 2.28 -1.24
CA ILE A 101 -18.62 2.42 -0.13
C ILE A 101 -18.92 3.90 0.15
N ALA A 102 -17.90 4.76 0.12
CA ALA A 102 -18.04 6.19 0.36
C ALA A 102 -18.85 6.93 -0.74
N LYS A 103 -18.92 6.36 -1.95
CA LYS A 103 -19.70 6.88 -3.09
C LYS A 103 -21.20 6.52 -3.04
N ILE A 104 -21.67 5.77 -2.02
CA ILE A 104 -23.08 5.40 -1.79
C ILE A 104 -23.83 6.49 -1.04
#